data_AF-A0A915D3V1-F1
#
_entry.id   AF-A0A915D3V1-F1
#
_cell.length_a   1.000
_cell.length_b   1.000
_cell.length_c   1.000
_cell.angle_alpha   90.00
_cell.angle_beta   90.00
_cell.angle_gamma   90.00
#
_symmetry.space_group_name_H-M   'P 1'
#
loop_
_entity.id
_entity.type
_entity.pdbx_description
1 polymer ?
#
loop_
_entity_poly.entity_id
_entity_poly.type
_entity_poly.pdbx_seq_one_letter_code
_entity_poly.pdbx_strand_id
1 'polypeptide(L)'
;MRIYPIKPLALHERVHNFDSNRPLNVLTFTGNFSMAEAHSWLVMCVSQIPERCPQEESVTFNFRSTFNGGTIFQASYSKGKAVYQSDNLSTTVILRDVISKIVTMRQLKVHISCDVSNESVSHTLRLIHPKMEYQTNLLKKLELAKGSRHELEATFEDVSYLSPELKEILKSYDQLHEDVNLKSIYFDRVLGIITDLYIDKYKVMDKMSNIKPANFSCCCTKIIV
;
A
#
# COMPACT_ATOMS: atom_id res chain seq x y z
N MET A 1 -18.87 -23.53 -9.21
CA MET A 1 -18.48 -22.44 -8.28
C MET A 1 -17.25 -21.76 -8.86
N ARG A 2 -17.30 -20.46 -9.18
CA ARG A 2 -16.13 -19.74 -9.74
C ARG A 2 -15.25 -19.28 -8.59
N ILE A 3 -13.95 -19.59 -8.66
CA ILE A 3 -12.95 -19.19 -7.65
C ILE A 3 -12.15 -18.03 -8.24
N TYR A 4 -12.11 -16.90 -7.53
CA TYR A 4 -11.36 -15.72 -7.95
C TYR A 4 -10.20 -15.48 -6.95
N PRO A 5 -8.94 -15.74 -7.34
CA PRO A 5 -7.81 -15.54 -6.45
C PRO A 5 -7.47 -14.06 -6.30
N ILE A 6 -7.42 -13.57 -5.05
CA ILE A 6 -6.93 -12.22 -4.75
C ILE A 6 -5.40 -12.25 -4.74
N LYS A 7 -4.79 -11.43 -5.59
CA LYS A 7 -3.33 -11.34 -5.73
C LYS A 7 -2.72 -10.47 -4.61
N PRO A 8 -1.49 -10.74 -4.16
CA PRO A 8 -0.82 -9.96 -3.12
C PRO A 8 -0.71 -8.46 -3.44
N LEU A 9 -0.50 -8.12 -4.71
CA LEU A 9 -0.41 -6.74 -5.21
C LEU A 9 -1.64 -6.37 -6.06
N ALA A 10 -2.84 -6.78 -5.63
CA ALA A 10 -4.09 -6.53 -6.36
C ALA A 10 -4.40 -5.03 -6.60
N LEU A 11 -3.82 -4.14 -5.79
CA LEU A 11 -4.00 -2.67 -5.91
C LEU A 11 -3.01 -2.01 -6.88
N HIS A 12 -2.20 -2.80 -7.60
CA HIS A 12 -1.25 -2.30 -8.59
C HIS A 12 -1.82 -2.46 -10.00
N GLU A 13 -1.87 -1.36 -10.74
CA GLU A 13 -2.32 -1.33 -12.13
C GLU A 13 -1.13 -1.17 -13.07
N ARG A 14 -1.21 -1.80 -14.24
CA ARG A 14 -0.13 -1.73 -15.24
C ARG A 14 -0.12 -0.34 -15.87
N VAL A 15 1.06 0.27 -15.93
CA VAL A 15 1.29 1.58 -16.54
C VAL A 15 2.46 1.52 -17.53
N HIS A 16 2.54 2.49 -18.43
CA HIS A 16 3.66 2.60 -19.37
C HIS A 16 4.78 3.50 -18.83
N ASN A 17 4.43 4.54 -18.09
CA ASN A 17 5.38 5.54 -17.60
C ASN A 17 6.03 5.07 -16.29
N PHE A 18 7.35 5.23 -16.20
CA PHE A 18 8.15 4.98 -15.01
C PHE A 18 8.99 6.21 -14.69
N ASP A 19 8.93 6.65 -13.43
CA ASP A 19 9.65 7.81 -12.94
C ASP A 19 10.88 7.36 -12.15
N SER A 20 12.03 7.35 -12.82
CA SER A 20 13.30 6.89 -12.25
C SER A 20 13.90 7.85 -11.22
N ASN A 21 13.38 9.08 -11.08
CA ASN A 21 13.93 10.09 -10.16
C ASN A 21 13.49 9.86 -8.71
N ARG A 22 12.64 8.87 -8.45
CA ARG A 22 12.16 8.55 -7.10
C ARG A 22 13.18 7.74 -6.31
N PRO A 23 13.14 7.80 -4.97
CA PRO A 23 13.96 6.94 -4.12
C PRO A 23 13.45 5.48 -4.20
N LEU A 24 13.98 4.73 -5.16
CA LEU A 24 13.60 3.34 -5.42
C LEU A 24 14.39 2.39 -4.52
N ASN A 25 13.68 1.43 -3.95
CA ASN A 25 14.24 0.24 -3.32
C ASN A 25 14.44 -0.83 -4.39
N VAL A 26 15.57 -1.53 -4.37
CA VAL A 26 15.95 -2.51 -5.40
C VAL A 26 16.08 -3.90 -4.77
N LEU A 27 15.20 -4.81 -5.16
CA LEU A 27 15.23 -6.21 -4.78
C LEU A 27 15.67 -7.05 -5.98
N THR A 28 16.81 -7.70 -5.87
CA THR A 28 17.41 -8.50 -6.92
C THR A 28 17.46 -9.97 -6.53
N PHE A 29 17.03 -10.83 -7.45
CA PHE A 29 17.13 -12.28 -7.38
C PHE A 29 18.06 -12.74 -8.48
N THR A 30 19.13 -13.46 -8.11
CA THR A 30 20.08 -14.07 -9.06
C THR A 30 20.18 -15.56 -8.78
N GLY A 31 20.14 -16.39 -9.82
CA GLY A 31 20.23 -17.83 -9.62
C GLY A 31 19.94 -18.64 -10.87
N ASN A 32 19.79 -19.96 -10.68
CA ASN A 32 19.53 -20.89 -11.77
C ASN A 32 18.03 -21.08 -11.98
N PHE A 33 17.35 -20.02 -12.44
CA PHE A 33 15.95 -20.07 -12.84
C PHE A 33 15.76 -19.64 -14.29
N SER A 34 14.77 -20.23 -14.93
CA SER A 34 14.33 -19.90 -16.28
C SER A 34 13.50 -18.61 -16.30
N MET A 35 13.41 -18.01 -17.49
CA MET A 35 12.55 -16.84 -17.70
C MET A 35 11.08 -17.13 -17.38
N ALA A 36 10.60 -18.33 -17.73
CA ALA A 36 9.23 -18.75 -17.45
C ALA A 36 8.94 -18.84 -15.94
N GLU A 37 9.92 -19.27 -15.13
CA GLU A 37 9.77 -19.30 -13.67
C GLU A 37 9.65 -17.89 -13.10
N ALA A 38 10.56 -16.99 -13.49
CA ALA A 38 10.54 -15.59 -13.07
C ALA A 38 9.23 -14.90 -13.47
N HIS A 39 8.75 -15.17 -14.69
CA HIS A 39 7.46 -14.70 -15.16
C HIS A 39 6.31 -15.23 -14.30
N SER A 40 6.31 -16.53 -13.96
CA SER A 40 5.27 -17.12 -13.10
C SER A 40 5.24 -16.50 -11.70
N TRP A 41 6.40 -16.12 -11.16
CA TRP A 41 6.47 -15.45 -9.86
C TRP A 41 5.75 -14.11 -9.90
N LEU A 42 5.99 -13.33 -10.96
CA LEU A 42 5.34 -12.03 -11.13
C LEU A 42 3.82 -12.18 -11.38
N VAL A 43 3.39 -13.16 -12.17
CA VAL A 43 1.95 -13.48 -12.41
C VAL A 43 1.23 -13.90 -11.12
N MET A 44 1.94 -14.48 -10.14
CA MET A 44 1.37 -14.77 -8.83
C MET A 44 1.23 -13.53 -7.94
N CYS A 45 2.10 -12.53 -8.12
CA CYS A 45 2.12 -11.32 -7.30
C CYS A 45 1.14 -10.24 -7.81
N VAL A 46 1.04 -10.04 -9.12
CA VAL A 46 0.32 -8.90 -9.71
C VAL A 46 -0.72 -9.35 -10.73
N SER A 47 -1.78 -8.56 -10.86
CA SER A 47 -2.82 -8.70 -11.88
C SER A 47 -2.40 -8.03 -13.20
N GLN A 48 -3.09 -8.32 -14.31
CA GLN A 48 -2.88 -7.66 -15.62
C GLN A 48 -1.56 -8.00 -16.34
N ILE A 49 -1.02 -9.19 -16.11
CA ILE A 49 0.12 -9.74 -16.83
C ILE A 49 -0.37 -10.85 -17.75
N PRO A 50 0.13 -10.95 -18.99
CA PRO A 50 -0.16 -12.10 -19.85
C PRO A 50 0.22 -13.41 -19.15
N GLU A 51 -0.59 -14.46 -19.25
CA GLU A 51 -0.24 -15.76 -18.64
C GLU A 51 0.95 -16.44 -19.34
N ARG A 52 1.17 -16.10 -20.61
CA ARG A 52 2.27 -16.62 -21.41
C ARG A 52 3.49 -15.71 -21.27
N CYS A 53 4.62 -16.34 -20.96
CA CYS A 53 5.91 -15.66 -20.97
C CYS A 53 6.17 -15.09 -22.38
N PRO A 54 6.52 -13.79 -22.50
CA PRO A 54 6.97 -13.22 -23.76
C PRO A 54 8.22 -13.95 -24.30
N GLN A 55 8.41 -13.97 -25.62
CA GLN A 55 9.57 -14.58 -26.28
C GLN A 55 10.80 -13.63 -26.35
N GLU A 56 10.86 -12.64 -25.46
CA GLU A 56 11.94 -11.67 -25.40
C GLU A 56 13.08 -12.19 -24.50
N GLU A 57 14.31 -11.69 -24.65
CA GLU A 57 15.43 -12.09 -23.77
C GLU A 57 15.32 -11.47 -22.36
N SER A 58 14.67 -10.30 -22.28
CA SER A 58 14.41 -9.58 -21.04
C SER A 58 13.06 -8.87 -21.15
N VAL A 59 12.26 -8.90 -20.08
CA VAL A 59 10.96 -8.24 -20.04
C VAL A 59 10.88 -7.29 -18.87
N THR A 60 10.32 -6.11 -19.12
CA THR A 60 10.10 -5.07 -18.11
C THR A 60 8.62 -4.68 -18.07
N PHE A 61 8.04 -4.69 -16.87
CA PHE A 61 6.68 -4.22 -16.62
C PHE A 61 6.67 -3.14 -15.55
N ASN A 62 5.92 -2.07 -15.79
CA ASN A 62 5.73 -0.97 -14.85
C ASN A 62 4.31 -1.02 -14.28
N PHE A 63 4.19 -0.72 -13.00
CA PHE A 63 2.95 -0.73 -12.25
C PHE A 63 2.85 0.51 -11.36
N ARG A 64 1.62 0.91 -11.05
CA ARG A 64 1.31 2.01 -10.14
C ARG A 64 0.26 1.58 -9.12
N SER A 65 0.47 1.91 -7.85
CA SER A 65 -0.54 1.68 -6.79
C SER A 65 -1.65 2.71 -6.89
N THR A 66 -2.89 2.25 -6.84
CA THR A 66 -4.08 3.13 -6.79
C THR A 66 -4.31 3.74 -5.41
N PHE A 67 -3.80 3.11 -4.35
CA PHE A 67 -4.13 3.47 -2.97
C PHE A 67 -3.08 4.38 -2.30
N ASN A 68 -1.79 4.04 -2.42
CA ASN A 68 -0.67 4.64 -1.68
C ASN A 68 -0.20 6.02 -2.22
N GLY A 69 -1.07 6.78 -2.88
CA GLY A 69 -0.70 8.08 -3.46
C GLY A 69 0.06 7.96 -4.78
N GLY A 70 -0.02 6.81 -5.45
CA GLY A 70 0.60 6.60 -6.76
C GLY A 70 2.06 6.17 -6.70
N THR A 71 2.41 5.33 -5.70
CA THR A 71 3.70 4.63 -5.64
C THR A 71 3.91 3.79 -6.90
N ILE A 72 5.15 3.67 -7.35
CA ILE A 72 5.52 2.97 -8.58
C ILE A 72 6.31 1.71 -8.28
N PHE A 73 6.09 0.70 -9.12
CA PHE A 73 6.76 -0.58 -9.05
C PHE A 73 7.16 -1.02 -10.46
N GLN A 74 8.43 -1.35 -10.67
CA GLN A 74 8.94 -1.92 -11.91
C GLN A 74 9.48 -3.32 -11.64
N ALA A 75 9.11 -4.25 -12.52
CA ALA A 75 9.61 -5.62 -12.53
C ALA A 75 10.34 -5.86 -13.84
N SER A 76 11.64 -6.13 -13.75
CA SER A 76 12.51 -6.41 -14.88
C SER A 76 13.13 -7.78 -14.69
N TYR A 77 12.90 -8.73 -15.59
CA TYR A 77 13.41 -10.09 -15.45
C TYR A 77 13.95 -10.65 -16.76
N SER A 78 14.95 -11.51 -16.61
CA SER A 78 15.71 -12.19 -17.66
C SER A 78 16.11 -13.59 -17.16
N LYS A 79 16.73 -14.40 -18.02
CA LYS A 79 17.23 -15.73 -17.62
C LYS A 79 18.24 -15.62 -16.47
N GLY A 80 17.91 -16.18 -15.32
CA GLY A 80 18.76 -16.21 -14.13
C GLY A 80 18.90 -14.90 -13.35
N LYS A 81 18.20 -13.82 -13.74
CA LYS A 81 18.19 -12.54 -13.01
C LYS A 81 16.82 -11.86 -13.06
N ALA A 82 16.28 -11.52 -11.90
CA ALA A 82 15.05 -10.74 -11.75
C ALA A 82 15.29 -9.57 -10.79
N VAL A 83 14.88 -8.37 -11.19
CA VAL A 83 15.07 -7.11 -10.48
C VAL A 83 13.70 -6.45 -10.30
N TYR A 84 13.41 -6.09 -9.07
CA TYR A 84 12.17 -5.46 -8.65
C TYR A 84 12.50 -4.12 -8.01
N GLN A 85 11.99 -3.04 -8.58
CA GLN A 85 12.25 -1.67 -8.12
C GLN A 85 10.96 -1.03 -7.66
N SER A 86 10.91 -0.49 -6.45
CA SER A 86 9.70 0.11 -5.87
C SER A 86 10.03 1.27 -4.96
N ASP A 87 9.28 2.38 -5.05
CA ASP A 87 9.40 3.51 -4.13
C ASP A 87 8.75 3.22 -2.75
N ASN A 88 7.88 2.20 -2.67
CA ASN A 88 7.30 1.71 -1.42
C ASN A 88 8.07 0.50 -0.87
N LEU A 89 8.47 0.57 0.41
CA LEU A 89 9.19 -0.50 1.09
C LEU A 89 8.31 -1.74 1.32
N SER A 90 7.05 -1.55 1.71
CA SER A 90 6.14 -2.68 1.96
C SER A 90 5.92 -3.52 0.71
N THR A 91 5.80 -2.89 -0.46
CA THR A 91 5.71 -3.61 -1.75
C THR A 91 6.94 -4.50 -1.97
N THR A 92 8.14 -3.98 -1.70
CA THR A 92 9.39 -4.74 -1.80
C THR A 92 9.44 -5.91 -0.81
N VAL A 93 8.97 -5.72 0.43
CA VAL A 93 8.91 -6.77 1.46
C VAL A 93 7.92 -7.86 1.09
N ILE A 94 6.72 -7.50 0.60
CA ILE A 94 5.71 -8.46 0.13
C ILE A 94 6.29 -9.30 -1.02
N LEU A 95 6.91 -8.67 -2.02
CA LEU A 95 7.55 -9.38 -3.14
C LEU A 95 8.63 -10.34 -2.66
N ARG A 96 9.51 -9.87 -1.76
CA ARG A 96 10.56 -10.70 -1.18
C ARG A 96 9.97 -11.92 -0.50
N ASP A 97 8.98 -11.75 0.37
CA ASP A 97 8.46 -12.83 1.21
C ASP A 97 7.65 -13.84 0.36
N VAL A 98 6.84 -13.38 -0.61
CA VAL A 98 6.10 -14.24 -1.54
C VAL A 98 7.04 -15.03 -2.46
N ILE A 99 8.01 -14.36 -3.10
CA ILE A 99 8.95 -15.02 -4.01
C ILE A 99 9.88 -15.97 -3.25
N SER A 100 10.36 -15.58 -2.06
CA SER A 100 11.18 -16.48 -1.22
C SER A 100 10.42 -17.74 -0.85
N LYS A 101 9.12 -17.65 -0.54
CA LYS A 101 8.28 -18.82 -0.27
C LYS A 101 8.20 -19.75 -1.48
N ILE A 102 8.01 -19.19 -2.67
CA ILE A 102 7.95 -19.97 -3.92
C ILE A 102 9.29 -20.66 -4.22
N VAL A 103 10.41 -19.94 -4.05
CA VAL A 103 11.77 -20.44 -4.23
C VAL A 103 12.02 -21.63 -3.30
N THR A 104 11.66 -21.50 -2.02
CA THR A 104 11.78 -22.58 -1.03
C THR A 104 10.89 -23.78 -1.38
N MET A 105 9.64 -23.55 -1.79
CA MET A 105 8.72 -24.63 -2.19
C MET A 105 9.21 -25.39 -3.42
N ARG A 106 9.89 -24.72 -4.35
CA ARG A 106 10.45 -25.34 -5.57
C ARG A 106 11.92 -25.77 -5.42
N GLN A 107 12.51 -25.60 -4.24
CA GLN A 107 13.93 -25.91 -3.95
C GLN A 107 14.92 -25.26 -4.93
N LEU A 108 14.62 -24.05 -5.39
CA LEU A 108 15.48 -23.32 -6.32
C LEU A 108 16.64 -22.66 -5.58
N LYS A 109 17.86 -22.76 -6.12
CA LYS A 109 19.04 -22.05 -5.59
C LYS A 109 19.04 -20.61 -6.12
N VAL A 110 18.54 -19.69 -5.32
CA VAL A 110 18.45 -18.26 -5.65
C VAL A 110 19.11 -17.43 -4.56
N HIS A 111 19.99 -16.53 -4.97
CA HIS A 111 20.56 -15.49 -4.13
C HIS A 111 19.65 -14.26 -4.16
N ILE A 112 19.31 -13.73 -2.99
CA ILE A 112 18.40 -12.60 -2.82
C ILE A 112 19.20 -11.43 -2.23
N SER A 113 19.25 -10.31 -2.92
CA SER A 113 19.79 -9.04 -2.40
C SER A 113 18.70 -7.97 -2.38
N CYS A 114 18.66 -7.18 -1.31
CA CYS A 114 17.69 -6.11 -1.14
C CYS A 114 18.44 -4.86 -0.73
N ASP A 115 18.43 -3.86 -1.60
CA ASP A 115 18.96 -2.52 -1.35
C ASP A 115 17.79 -1.58 -1.08
N VAL A 116 17.83 -0.89 0.06
CA VAL A 116 16.72 -0.07 0.54
C VAL A 116 17.21 1.34 0.72
N SER A 117 16.57 2.27 0.00
CA SER A 117 16.86 3.69 0.13
C SER A 117 16.22 4.22 1.42
N ASN A 118 17.01 4.89 2.26
CA ASN A 118 16.55 5.55 3.48
C ASN A 118 15.49 6.63 3.22
N GLU A 119 15.48 7.21 2.01
CA GLU A 119 14.55 8.28 1.62
C GLU A 119 13.19 7.74 1.12
N SER A 120 13.11 6.45 0.76
CA SER A 120 11.90 5.83 0.22
C SER A 120 10.72 5.90 1.18
N VAL A 121 10.98 5.65 2.48
CA VAL A 121 9.96 5.71 3.53
C VAL A 121 9.47 7.14 3.71
N SER A 122 10.38 8.11 3.80
CA SER A 122 10.02 9.53 3.91
C SER A 122 9.23 10.03 2.70
N HIS A 123 9.59 9.57 1.49
CA HIS A 123 8.85 9.87 0.27
C HIS A 123 7.43 9.28 0.31
N THR A 124 7.29 8.02 0.69
CA THR A 124 5.98 7.36 0.81
C THR A 124 5.09 8.04 1.84
N LEU A 125 5.64 8.43 2.99
CA LEU A 125 4.90 9.18 4.01
C LEU A 125 4.43 10.56 3.50
N ARG A 126 5.26 11.26 2.71
CA ARG A 126 4.86 12.53 2.07
C ARG A 126 3.71 12.36 1.08
N LEU A 127 3.66 11.23 0.35
CA LEU A 127 2.55 10.94 -0.57
C LEU A 127 1.24 10.63 0.18
N ILE A 128 1.32 10.03 1.37
CA ILE A 128 0.15 9.67 2.18
C ILE A 128 -0.34 10.84 3.02
N HIS A 129 0.55 11.73 3.46
CA HIS A 129 0.26 12.88 4.32
C HIS A 129 -0.97 13.72 3.89
N PRO A 130 -1.07 14.23 2.65
CA PRO A 130 -2.20 15.08 2.25
C PRO A 130 -3.54 14.35 2.33
N LYS A 131 -3.54 13.02 2.09
CA LYS A 131 -4.75 12.21 2.22
C LYS A 131 -5.17 12.07 3.69
N MET A 132 -4.21 11.90 4.59
CA MET A 132 -4.48 11.84 6.03
C MET A 132 -4.99 13.18 6.55
N GLU A 133 -4.34 14.29 6.19
CA GLU A 133 -4.72 15.63 6.61
C GLU A 133 -6.16 15.98 6.18
N TYR A 134 -6.52 15.64 4.93
CA TYR A 134 -7.88 15.80 4.43
C TYR A 134 -8.90 15.03 5.28
N GLN A 135 -8.61 13.77 5.62
CA GLN A 135 -9.50 12.94 6.43
C GLN A 135 -9.63 13.46 7.87
N THR A 136 -8.53 13.88 8.49
CA THR A 136 -8.52 14.45 9.85
C THR A 136 -9.35 15.75 9.90
N ASN A 137 -9.24 16.60 8.88
CA ASN A 137 -10.04 17.82 8.80
C ASN A 137 -11.53 17.51 8.60
N LEU A 138 -11.87 16.47 7.84
CA LEU A 138 -13.25 16.02 7.66
C LEU A 138 -13.86 15.49 8.96
N LEU A 139 -13.11 14.66 9.71
CA LEU A 139 -13.53 14.15 11.01
C LEU A 139 -13.77 15.26 12.03
N LYS A 140 -12.86 16.23 12.14
CA LYS A 140 -13.02 17.39 13.02
C LYS A 140 -14.27 18.20 12.69
N LYS A 141 -14.54 18.45 11.39
CA LYS A 141 -15.76 19.16 10.95
C LYS A 141 -17.02 18.42 11.37
N LEU A 142 -17.02 17.09 11.28
CA LEU A 142 -18.15 16.28 11.70
C LEU A 142 -18.33 16.24 13.22
N GLU A 143 -17.25 16.14 14.00
CA GLU A 143 -17.34 16.22 15.47
C GLU A 143 -17.94 17.55 15.93
N LEU A 144 -17.50 18.66 15.33
CA LEU A 144 -18.08 19.99 15.58
C LEU A 144 -19.58 20.02 15.20
N ALA A 145 -19.93 19.47 14.04
CA ALA A 145 -21.31 19.41 13.58
C ALA A 145 -22.21 18.56 14.50
N LYS A 146 -21.71 17.42 14.99
CA LYS A 146 -22.39 16.55 15.96
C LYS A 146 -22.62 17.27 17.29
N GLY A 147 -21.59 17.93 17.81
CA GLY A 147 -21.68 18.72 19.05
C GLY A 147 -22.71 19.83 18.94
N SER A 148 -22.63 20.64 17.87
CA SER A 148 -23.57 21.74 17.65
C SER A 148 -25.01 21.27 17.45
N ARG A 149 -25.23 20.11 16.80
CA ARG A 149 -26.58 19.55 16.65
C ARG A 149 -27.15 19.05 17.98
N HIS A 150 -26.35 18.36 18.80
CA HIS A 150 -26.77 17.90 20.12
C HIS A 150 -27.13 19.07 21.05
N GLU A 151 -26.38 20.18 20.97
CA GLU A 151 -26.70 21.41 21.72
C GLU A 151 -27.97 22.10 21.23
N LEU A 152 -28.23 22.09 19.92
CA LEU A 152 -29.47 22.65 19.33
C LEU A 152 -30.71 21.83 19.68
N GLU A 153 -30.62 20.50 19.67
CA GLU A 153 -31.71 19.61 20.11
C GLU A 153 -32.05 19.84 21.59
N ALA A 154 -31.07 20.26 22.41
CA ALA A 154 -31.26 20.58 23.82
C ALA A 154 -31.81 21.99 24.10
N THR A 155 -31.71 22.93 23.14
CA THR A 155 -31.96 24.38 23.36
C THR A 155 -33.18 24.92 22.59
N PHE A 156 -34.15 24.09 22.22
CA PHE A 156 -35.39 24.51 21.54
C PHE A 156 -35.18 25.29 20.23
N GLU A 157 -34.29 24.81 19.34
CA GLU A 157 -34.15 25.26 17.94
C GLU A 157 -33.75 26.75 17.70
N ASP A 158 -33.32 27.50 18.72
CA ASP A 158 -32.86 28.87 18.48
C ASP A 158 -31.47 28.86 17.84
N VAL A 159 -31.38 29.20 16.55
CA VAL A 159 -30.12 29.24 15.78
C VAL A 159 -29.52 30.64 15.68
N SER A 160 -30.10 31.64 16.35
CA SER A 160 -29.70 33.04 16.25
C SER A 160 -28.27 33.32 16.75
N TYR A 161 -27.77 32.56 17.73
CA TYR A 161 -26.46 32.73 18.36
C TYR A 161 -25.29 32.04 17.63
N LEU A 162 -25.56 31.16 16.65
CA LEU A 162 -24.52 30.41 15.96
C LEU A 162 -23.80 31.27 14.90
N SER A 163 -22.48 31.06 14.78
CA SER A 163 -21.67 31.66 13.72
C SER A 163 -22.14 31.15 12.34
N PRO A 164 -21.99 31.96 11.28
CA PRO A 164 -22.41 31.57 9.93
C PRO A 164 -21.73 30.29 9.43
N GLU A 165 -20.48 30.03 9.84
CA GLU A 165 -19.76 28.79 9.53
C GLU A 165 -20.43 27.54 10.14
N LEU A 166 -20.90 27.63 11.39
CA LEU A 166 -21.59 26.51 12.04
C LEU A 166 -22.96 26.23 11.41
N LYS A 167 -23.67 27.28 10.96
CA LYS A 167 -24.94 27.14 10.23
C LYS A 167 -24.76 26.41 8.90
N GLU A 168 -23.67 26.68 8.19
CA GLU A 168 -23.33 26.01 6.92
C GLU A 168 -22.94 24.54 7.15
N ILE A 169 -22.19 24.26 8.22
CA ILE A 169 -21.82 22.90 8.63
C ILE A 169 -23.05 22.08 9.05
N LEU A 170 -24.00 22.67 9.78
CA LEU A 170 -25.26 22.04 10.17
C LEU A 170 -26.14 21.70 8.95
N LYS A 171 -26.21 22.60 7.96
CA LYS A 171 -26.93 22.34 6.70
C LYS A 171 -26.33 21.19 5.89
N SER A 172 -25.03 21.00 6.00
CA SER A 172 -24.27 19.99 5.26
C SER A 172 -24.10 18.69 6.06
N TYR A 173 -24.66 18.61 7.27
CA TYR A 173 -24.43 17.53 8.23
C TYR A 173 -24.78 16.14 7.70
N ASP A 174 -25.96 15.96 7.11
CA ASP A 174 -26.41 14.64 6.64
C ASP A 174 -25.51 14.11 5.52
N GLN A 175 -25.07 14.98 4.62
CA GLN A 175 -24.11 14.65 3.56
C GLN A 175 -22.72 14.33 4.14
N LEU A 176 -22.26 15.12 5.12
CA LEU A 176 -20.99 14.87 5.81
C LEU A 176 -21.02 13.57 6.62
N HIS A 177 -22.16 13.22 7.22
CA HIS A 177 -22.33 12.02 8.02
C HIS A 177 -22.31 10.74 7.17
N GLU A 178 -22.98 10.73 6.02
CA GLU A 178 -22.90 9.64 5.05
C GLU A 178 -21.49 9.51 4.45
N ASP A 179 -20.88 10.64 4.07
CA ASP A 179 -19.52 10.66 3.53
C ASP A 179 -18.48 10.12 4.53
N VAL A 180 -18.60 10.46 5.80
CA VAL A 180 -17.67 10.00 6.84
C VAL A 180 -17.85 8.52 7.14
N ASN A 181 -19.08 7.99 7.12
CA ASN A 181 -19.28 6.54 7.30
C ASN A 181 -18.61 5.73 6.17
N LEU A 182 -18.68 6.20 4.93
CA LEU A 182 -17.97 5.57 3.80
C LEU A 182 -16.45 5.77 3.88
N LYS A 183 -16.00 6.97 4.31
CA LYS A 183 -14.58 7.35 4.35
C LYS A 183 -13.85 6.90 5.64
N SER A 184 -14.55 6.50 6.70
CA SER A 184 -13.92 5.95 7.91
C SER A 184 -13.15 4.67 7.61
N ILE A 185 -13.69 3.81 6.74
CA ILE A 185 -13.01 2.59 6.25
C ILE A 185 -11.72 2.96 5.52
N TYR A 186 -11.71 4.09 4.81
CA TYR A 186 -10.52 4.58 4.11
C TYR A 186 -9.43 5.03 5.09
N PHE A 187 -9.81 5.73 6.16
CA PHE A 187 -8.87 6.20 7.18
C PHE A 187 -8.21 5.04 7.92
N ASP A 188 -8.98 4.05 8.36
CA ASP A 188 -8.44 2.85 9.03
C ASP A 188 -7.47 2.08 8.13
N ARG A 189 -7.78 2.00 6.83
CA ARG A 189 -6.86 1.40 5.84
C ARG A 189 -5.57 2.19 5.69
N VAL A 190 -5.62 3.51 5.68
CA VAL A 190 -4.42 4.35 5.61
C VAL A 190 -3.55 4.16 6.86
N LEU A 191 -4.14 4.09 8.04
CA LEU A 191 -3.43 3.80 9.29
C LEU A 191 -2.79 2.41 9.28
N GLY A 192 -3.51 1.40 8.78
CA GLY A 192 -2.98 0.05 8.60
C GLY A 192 -1.74 0.03 7.70
N ILE A 193 -1.79 0.71 6.56
CA ILE A 193 -0.67 0.82 5.62
C ILE A 193 0.56 1.49 6.25
N ILE A 194 0.36 2.55 7.03
CA ILE A 194 1.48 3.25 7.70
C ILE A 194 2.10 2.34 8.77
N THR A 195 1.25 1.61 9.50
CA THR A 195 1.69 0.66 10.53
C THR A 195 2.48 -0.47 9.90
N ASP A 196 2.00 -1.04 8.79
CA ASP A 196 2.71 -2.07 8.03
C ASP A 196 4.03 -1.54 7.46
N LEU A 197 4.04 -0.31 6.92
CA LEU A 197 5.27 0.36 6.45
C LEU A 197 6.30 0.53 7.57
N TYR A 198 5.85 0.90 8.76
CA TYR A 198 6.70 0.99 9.95
C TYR A 198 7.27 -0.38 10.30
N ILE A 199 6.42 -1.41 10.45
CA ILE A 199 6.85 -2.78 10.77
C ILE A 199 7.86 -3.29 9.73
N ASP A 200 7.60 -3.07 8.45
CA ASP A 200 8.46 -3.50 7.35
C ASP A 200 9.83 -2.80 7.38
N LYS A 201 9.86 -1.51 7.71
CA LYS A 201 11.11 -0.76 7.93
C LYS A 201 11.94 -1.42 9.02
N TYR A 202 11.36 -1.66 10.19
CA TYR A 202 12.09 -2.31 11.29
C TYR A 202 12.48 -3.74 10.96
N LYS A 203 11.64 -4.51 10.26
CA LYS A 203 11.95 -5.88 9.82
C LYS A 203 13.15 -5.92 8.86
N VAL A 204 13.31 -4.92 8.00
CA VAL A 204 14.46 -4.81 7.10
C VAL A 204 15.71 -4.37 7.87
N MET A 205 15.57 -3.41 8.79
CA MET A 205 16.69 -2.93 9.63
C MET A 205 17.18 -4.02 10.60
N ASP A 206 16.27 -4.78 11.22
CA ASP A 206 16.58 -5.87 12.16
C ASP A 206 17.27 -7.06 11.46
N LYS A 207 16.88 -7.37 10.22
CA LYS A 207 17.65 -8.34 9.41
C LYS A 207 19.07 -7.88 9.07
N MET A 208 19.38 -6.60 9.25
CA MET A 208 20.71 -6.01 9.13
C MET A 208 21.44 -5.86 10.48
N SER A 209 20.73 -5.92 11.61
CA SER A 209 21.28 -5.84 12.97
C SER A 209 20.54 -6.82 13.88
N ASN A 210 21.14 -7.97 14.20
CA ASN A 210 20.61 -9.02 15.11
C ASN A 210 19.99 -8.46 16.42
N ILE A 211 18.73 -8.00 16.42
CA ILE A 211 18.03 -7.50 17.59
C ILE A 211 16.68 -8.21 17.69
N LYS A 212 16.60 -9.17 18.62
CA LYS A 212 15.46 -10.06 18.84
C LYS A 212 14.08 -9.42 18.57
N PRO A 213 13.18 -10.11 17.85
CA PRO A 213 11.90 -9.54 17.48
C PRO A 213 11.06 -9.26 18.73
N ALA A 214 10.72 -7.99 18.94
CA ALA A 214 9.56 -7.65 19.75
C ALA A 214 8.32 -8.20 19.04
N ASN A 215 7.46 -8.91 19.77
CA ASN A 215 6.23 -9.51 19.30
C ASN A 215 5.29 -8.45 18.69
N PHE A 216 5.45 -8.16 17.41
CA PHE A 216 4.46 -7.43 16.63
C PHE A 216 3.69 -8.46 15.81
N SER A 217 2.51 -8.83 16.32
CA SER A 217 1.56 -9.65 15.60
C SER A 217 1.22 -8.96 14.28
N CYS A 218 1.68 -9.55 13.18
CA CYS A 218 1.33 -9.15 11.82
C CYS A 218 -0.21 -9.16 11.70
N CYS A 219 -0.84 -7.98 11.66
CA CYS A 219 -2.29 -7.84 11.67
C CYS A 219 -2.92 -8.09 10.28
N CYS A 220 -2.10 -8.41 9.27
CA CYS A 220 -2.55 -8.65 7.90
C CYS A 220 -3.49 -9.87 7.72
N THR A 221 -3.82 -10.64 8.76
CA THR A 221 -4.75 -11.77 8.66
C THR A 221 -6.18 -11.46 9.14
N LYS A 222 -6.50 -10.23 9.56
CA LYS A 222 -7.84 -9.91 10.11
C LYS A 222 -8.79 -9.11 9.21
N ILE A 223 -8.47 -8.88 7.94
CA ILE A 223 -9.40 -8.26 6.98
C ILE A 223 -9.86 -9.29 5.94
N ILE A 224 -10.31 -10.47 6.38
CA ILE A 224 -11.20 -11.33 5.60
C ILE A 224 -12.07 -12.13 6.58
N VAL A 225 -13.10 -11.50 7.15
CA VAL A 225 -14.45 -12.09 7.37
C VAL A 225 -15.44 -10.94 7.31
#